data_AF-A0A8A2VBB0-F1
#
_entry.id   AF-A0A8A2VBB0-F1
#
_cell.length_a   1.000
_cell.length_b   1.000
_cell.length_c   1.000
_cell.angle_alpha   90.00
_cell.angle_beta   90.00
_cell.angle_gamma   90.00
#
_symmetry.space_group_name_H-M   'P 1'
#
loop_
_entity.id
_entity.type
_entity.pdbx_description
1 polymer ?
#
loop_
_entity_poly.entity_id
_entity_poly.type
_entity_poly.pdbx_seq_one_letter_code
_entity_poly.pdbx_strand_id
1 'polypeptide(L)' 'MAETSVPRINVAERTEVGMTLLGIVSAAAAYYTGQTGNWEPLMAIAMGLALLVLFVTSES' A
#
# COMPACT_ATOMS: atom_id res chain seq x y z
N MET A 1 26.49 27.84 0.68
CA MET A 1 25.04 27.54 0.61
C MET A 1 24.90 26.29 -0.24
N ALA A 2 24.64 25.15 0.39
CA ALA A 2 24.22 23.95 -0.34
C ALA A 2 22.71 24.09 -0.49
N GLU A 3 22.25 24.45 -1.69
CA GLU A 3 20.85 24.34 -2.03
C GLU A 3 20.51 22.84 -2.02
N THR A 4 19.97 22.38 -0.91
CA THR A 4 19.37 21.06 -0.80
C THR A 4 18.16 21.07 -1.71
N SER A 5 18.36 20.71 -2.98
CA SER A 5 17.29 20.53 -3.95
C SER A 5 16.39 19.43 -3.43
N VAL A 6 15.33 19.82 -2.71
CA VAL A 6 14.32 18.91 -2.18
C VAL A 6 13.81 18.13 -3.39
N PRO A 7 14.01 16.80 -3.44
CA PRO A 7 13.52 16.03 -4.56
C PRO A 7 12.01 16.26 -4.62
N ARG A 8 11.55 16.83 -5.74
CA ARG A 8 10.13 17.02 -6.02
C ARG A 8 9.52 15.65 -6.29
N ILE A 9 9.35 14.87 -5.22
CA ILE A 9 8.73 13.56 -5.28
C ILE A 9 7.29 13.81 -5.74
N ASN A 10 6.97 13.34 -6.95
CA ASN A 10 5.62 13.37 -7.46
C ASN A 10 4.78 12.38 -6.65
N VAL A 11 4.24 12.85 -5.52
CA VAL A 11 3.47 12.04 -4.57
C VAL A 11 2.30 11.36 -5.28
N ALA A 12 1.68 12.02 -6.26
CA ALA A 12 0.57 11.46 -7.03
C ALA A 12 0.96 10.18 -7.79
N GLU A 13 2.07 10.22 -8.53
CA GLU A 13 2.56 9.09 -9.33
C GLU A 13 2.97 7.90 -8.45
N ARG A 14 3.60 8.16 -7.29
CA ARG A 14 3.91 7.08 -6.33
C ARG A 14 2.68 6.49 -5.67
N THR A 15 1.65 7.31 -5.44
CA THR A 15 0.39 6.85 -4.84
C THR A 15 -0.37 5.96 -5.82
N GLU A 16 -0.39 6.31 -7.10
CA GLU A 16 -1.01 5.51 -8.16
C GLU A 16 -0.32 4.14 -8.35
N VAL A 17 1.01 4.13 -8.43
CA VAL A 17 1.80 2.89 -8.49
C VAL A 17 1.59 2.05 -7.23
N GLY A 18 1.60 2.68 -6.05
CA GLY A 18 1.35 2.02 -4.78
C GLY A 18 -0.04 1.38 -4.69
N MET A 19 -1.09 2.09 -5.12
CA MET A 19 -2.46 1.57 -5.17
C MET A 19 -2.60 0.39 -6.13
N THR A 20 -1.94 0.46 -7.29
CA THR A 20 -1.98 -0.62 -8.28
C THR A 20 -1.32 -1.89 -7.74
N LEU A 21 -0.14 -1.77 -7.13
CA LEU A 21 0.56 -2.89 -6.49
C LEU A 21 -0.27 -3.50 -5.35
N LEU A 22 -0.91 -2.67 -4.53
CA LEU A 22 -1.81 -3.12 -3.47
C LEU A 22 -3.01 -3.89 -4.01
N GLY A 23 -3.61 -3.43 -5.13
CA GLY A 23 -4.69 -4.14 -5.80
C GLY A 23 -4.27 -5.54 -6.27
N ILE A 24 -3.07 -5.67 -6.84
CA ILE A 24 -2.54 -6.97 -7.30
C ILE A 24 -2.32 -7.92 -6.10
N VAL A 25 -1.69 -7.42 -5.03
CA VAL A 25 -1.37 -8.24 -3.85
C VAL A 25 -2.63 -8.69 -3.12
N SER A 26 -3.63 -7.82 -2.99
CA SER A 26 -4.93 -8.16 -2.39
C SER A 26 -5.71 -9.19 -3.21
N ALA A 27 -5.70 -9.08 -4.54
CA ALA A 27 -6.31 -10.09 -5.42
C ALA A 27 -5.62 -11.47 -5.29
N ALA A 28 -4.29 -11.50 -5.25
CA ALA A 28 -3.53 -12.74 -5.08
C ALA A 28 -3.83 -13.41 -3.73
N ALA A 29 -3.90 -12.64 -2.64
CA ALA A 29 -4.20 -13.19 -1.33
C ALA A 29 -5.66 -13.65 -1.19
N ALA A 30 -6.61 -12.96 -1.81
CA ALA A 30 -8.00 -13.42 -1.87
C ALA A 30 -8.13 -14.75 -2.61
N TYR A 31 -7.43 -14.89 -3.75
CA TYR A 31 -7.38 -16.15 -4.49
C TYR A 31 -6.76 -17.29 -3.66
N TYR A 32 -5.62 -17.04 -3.02
CA TYR A 32 -4.96 -18.01 -2.15
C TYR A 32 -5.82 -18.41 -0.95
N THR A 33 -6.50 -17.45 -0.33
CA THR A 33 -7.45 -17.68 0.78
C THR A 33 -8.62 -18.54 0.31
N GLY A 34 -9.15 -18.27 -0.89
CA GLY A 34 -10.22 -19.09 -1.49
C GLY A 34 -9.80 -20.54 -1.78
N GLN A 35 -8.52 -20.78 -2.11
CA GLN A 35 -8.01 -22.12 -2.36
C GLN A 35 -7.67 -22.90 -1.08
N THR A 36 -7.06 -22.24 -0.10
CA THR A 36 -6.50 -22.90 1.08
C THR A 36 -7.43 -22.84 2.30
N GLY A 37 -8.44 -21.97 2.27
CA GLY A 37 -9.23 -21.60 3.43
C GLY A 37 -8.46 -20.81 4.48
N ASN A 38 -7.16 -20.52 4.25
CA ASN A 38 -6.35 -19.78 5.20
C ASN A 38 -6.60 -18.28 5.04
N TRP A 39 -7.18 -17.67 6.08
CA TRP A 39 -7.60 -16.28 6.15
C TRP A 39 -6.46 -15.32 6.57
N GLU A 40 -5.37 -15.85 7.14
CA GLU A 40 -4.23 -15.06 7.64
C GLU A 40 -3.61 -14.12 6.59
N PRO A 41 -3.40 -14.54 5.32
CA PRO A 41 -2.82 -13.67 4.29
C PRO A 41 -3.73 -12.48 3.95
N LEU A 42 -5.04 -12.70 3.91
CA LEU A 42 -6.03 -11.65 3.67
C LEU A 42 -6.04 -10.62 4.81
N MET A 43 -6.00 -11.10 6.06
CA MET A 43 -5.94 -10.24 7.23
C MET A 43 -4.64 -9.40 7.25
N ALA A 44 -3.50 -10.02 6.93
CA ALA A 44 -2.22 -9.32 6.91
C ALA A 44 -2.23 -8.14 5.92
N ILE A 45 -2.79 -8.33 4.72
CA ILE A 45 -2.90 -7.26 3.72
C ILE A 45 -3.92 -6.20 4.14
N ALA A 46 -5.06 -6.60 4.71
CA ALA A 46 -6.07 -5.66 5.22
C ALA A 46 -5.50 -4.77 6.33
N MET A 47 -4.74 -5.35 7.27
CA MET A 47 -4.04 -4.59 8.31
C MET A 47 -2.97 -3.66 7.73
N GLY A 48 -2.16 -4.14 6.79
CA GLY A 48 -1.14 -3.33 6.12
C GLY A 48 -1.75 -2.12 5.41
N LEU A 49 -2.89 -2.31 4.74
CA LEU A 49 -3.67 -1.24 4.11
C LEU A 49 -4.19 -0.23 5.13
N ALA A 50 -4.78 -0.70 6.24
CA ALA A 50 -5.29 0.19 7.27
C ALA A 50 -4.16 1.07 7.85
N LEU A 51 -2.99 0.50 8.12
CA LEU A 51 -1.82 1.24 8.60
C LEU A 51 -1.30 2.24 7.56
N LEU A 52 -1.26 1.86 6.28
CA LEU A 52 -0.84 2.74 5.20
C LEU A 52 -1.81 3.93 5.05
N VAL A 53 -3.11 3.67 5.08
CA VAL A 53 -4.13 4.73 5.05
C VAL A 53 -3.97 5.65 6.25
N LEU A 54 -3.81 5.09 7.46
CA LEU A 54 -3.58 5.89 8.66
C LEU A 54 -2.31 6.74 8.53
N PHE A 55 -1.22 6.21 7.98
CA PHE A 55 0.03 6.94 7.79
C PHE A 55 -0.08 8.05 6.72
N VAL A 56 -0.78 7.79 5.63
CA VAL A 56 -1.01 8.78 4.56
C VAL A 56 -1.97 9.88 5.02
N THR A 57 -2.94 9.54 5.88
CA THR A 57 -3.95 10.49 6.39
C THR A 57 -3.59 11.14 7.72
N SER A 58 -2.59 10.63 8.45
CA SER A 58 -2.06 11.25 9.66
C SER A 58 -1.25 12.50 9.30
N GLU A 59 -1.98 13.59 9.11
CA GLU A 59 -1.57 14.99 9.04
C GLU A 59 -0.38 15.37 8.11
N SER A 60 -0.75 16.22 7.15
CA SER A 60 0.10 17.14 6.38
C SER A 60 0.35 18.42 7.17
#